data_AF-A0A5E4J6V5-F1
#
_entry.id   AF-A0A5E4J6V5-F1
#
_cell.length_a   1.000
_cell.length_b   1.000
_cell.length_c   1.000
_cell.angle_alpha   90.00
_cell.angle_beta   90.00
_cell.angle_gamma   90.00
#
_symmetry.space_group_name_H-M   'P 1'
#
loop_
_entity.id
_entity.type
_entity.pdbx_description
1 polymer ?
#
loop_
_entity_poly.entity_id
_entity_poly.type
_entity_poly.pdbx_seq_one_letter_code
_entity_poly.pdbx_strand_id
1 'polypeptide(L)'
;MYLYIIVNSSIISKGDLCIFAYDFNGTCIAHPINPSLVGKTGFSDINGVDVVGSELRLARRGGGTMYIVFPNPTHGNKEELKQIYIRSMFDSMYLGSGIYLSNISASFDKDQVNELVAYVNEALQFAKQNGKQKSLEVFNDPKGNFARDGRYIFAYDYDGRTLALPYQLKLIGTSRIDIKDPNGVDFVRQGIDVARMGNGFHYYIYPDPSKNMTAALKLSYVANVDDKWFLGSGIYAKG
;
A
#
# COMPACT_ATOMS: atom_id res chain seq x y z
N MET A 1 -10.33 11.52 28.29
CA MET A 1 -10.19 12.99 28.46
C MET A 1 -8.74 13.44 28.39
N TYR A 2 -7.80 12.87 29.17
CA TYR A 2 -6.38 13.26 29.15
C TYR A 2 -5.66 13.05 27.80
N LEU A 3 -5.89 11.93 27.10
CA LEU A 3 -5.25 11.69 25.79
C LEU A 3 -5.79 12.61 24.68
N TYR A 4 -7.08 12.93 24.69
CA TYR A 4 -7.69 13.89 23.75
C TYR A 4 -7.08 15.29 23.91
N ILE A 5 -6.77 15.69 25.15
CA ILE A 5 -6.09 16.96 25.44
C ILE A 5 -4.63 16.91 24.96
N ILE A 6 -3.93 15.77 25.14
CA ILE A 6 -2.53 15.60 24.71
C ILE A 6 -2.42 15.67 23.17
N VAL A 7 -3.25 14.94 22.43
CA VAL A 7 -3.21 14.90 20.96
C VAL A 7 -3.70 16.21 20.32
N ASN A 8 -4.61 16.94 20.98
CA ASN A 8 -5.10 18.25 20.51
C ASN A 8 -4.39 19.47 21.14
N SER A 9 -3.35 19.25 21.95
CA SER A 9 -2.53 20.34 22.47
C SER A 9 -1.45 20.76 21.47
N SER A 10 -1.18 22.06 21.38
CA SER A 10 -0.09 22.66 20.59
C SER A 10 1.31 22.14 20.94
N ILE A 11 1.43 21.26 21.93
CA ILE A 11 2.67 20.66 22.42
C ILE A 11 3.17 19.55 21.49
N ILE A 12 2.33 18.96 20.63
CA ILE A 12 2.69 17.80 19.80
C ILE A 12 2.66 18.07 18.29
N SER A 13 2.10 19.20 17.85
CA SER A 13 2.24 19.65 16.47
C SER A 13 3.56 20.41 16.30
N LYS A 14 4.53 19.83 15.58
CA LYS A 14 5.76 20.53 15.16
C LYS A 14 5.82 20.57 13.64
N GLY A 15 5.33 21.67 13.06
CA GLY A 15 5.20 21.80 11.60
C GLY A 15 4.16 20.82 11.05
N ASP A 16 4.52 20.05 10.02
CA ASP A 16 3.61 19.10 9.35
C ASP A 16 3.34 17.82 10.14
N LEU A 17 4.07 17.59 11.25
CA LEU A 17 3.93 16.42 12.10
C LEU A 17 2.76 16.60 13.08
N CYS A 18 1.64 15.96 12.75
CA CYS A 18 0.46 15.86 13.60
C CYS A 18 0.24 14.41 14.04
N ILE A 19 -0.11 14.19 15.31
CA ILE A 19 -0.48 12.86 15.81
C ILE A 19 -1.98 12.64 15.61
N PHE A 20 -2.35 11.48 15.08
CA PHE A 20 -3.71 10.96 15.08
C PHE A 20 -3.76 9.63 15.85
N ALA A 21 -4.95 9.22 16.28
CA ALA A 21 -5.16 8.04 17.09
C ALA A 21 -6.42 7.28 16.68
N TYR A 22 -6.34 5.96 16.66
CA TYR A 22 -7.45 5.05 16.38
C TYR A 22 -7.42 3.87 17.37
N ASP A 23 -8.58 3.29 17.66
CA ASP A 23 -8.66 2.03 18.40
C ASP A 23 -8.45 0.80 17.49
N PHE A 24 -8.33 -0.39 18.07
CA PHE A 24 -8.17 -1.64 17.30
C PHE A 24 -9.46 -2.16 16.62
N ASN A 25 -10.58 -1.45 16.79
CA ASN A 25 -11.80 -1.63 15.98
C ASN A 25 -11.79 -0.74 14.73
N GLY A 26 -10.78 0.11 14.57
CA GLY A 26 -10.67 1.06 13.46
C GLY A 26 -11.46 2.35 13.67
N THR A 27 -11.90 2.64 14.90
CA THR A 27 -12.58 3.89 15.24
C THR A 27 -11.57 5.01 15.44
N CYS A 28 -11.74 6.12 14.73
CA CYS A 28 -10.91 7.30 14.93
C CYS A 28 -11.19 7.92 16.31
N ILE A 29 -10.16 8.03 17.14
CA ILE A 29 -10.23 8.62 18.48
C ILE A 29 -9.84 10.11 18.44
N ALA A 30 -8.85 10.46 17.62
CA ALA A 30 -8.40 11.84 17.44
C ALA A 30 -7.76 12.03 16.07
N HIS A 31 -8.12 13.10 15.35
CA HIS A 31 -7.53 13.42 14.05
C HIS A 31 -7.44 14.93 13.82
N PRO A 32 -6.29 15.57 14.11
CA PRO A 32 -6.17 17.03 14.14
C PRO A 32 -6.36 17.70 12.77
N ILE A 33 -5.98 17.02 11.68
CA ILE A 33 -6.13 17.57 10.31
C ILE A 33 -7.57 17.45 9.79
N ASN A 34 -8.33 16.48 10.31
CA ASN A 34 -9.69 16.21 9.86
C ASN A 34 -10.54 15.71 11.05
N PRO A 35 -10.99 16.63 11.92
CA PRO A 35 -11.78 16.28 13.11
C PRO A 35 -13.09 15.57 12.78
N SER A 36 -13.60 15.69 11.53
CA SER A 36 -14.82 15.01 11.09
C SER A 36 -14.69 13.48 11.02
N LEU A 37 -13.46 12.94 11.11
CA LEU A 37 -13.21 11.50 11.19
C LEU A 37 -13.48 10.94 12.59
N VAL A 38 -13.45 11.75 13.65
CA VAL A 38 -13.61 11.28 15.03
C VAL A 38 -14.94 10.54 15.21
N GLY A 39 -14.87 9.34 15.79
CA GLY A 39 -16.01 8.43 15.97
C GLY A 39 -16.40 7.61 14.74
N LYS A 40 -15.77 7.84 13.58
CA LYS A 40 -15.99 7.04 12.36
C LYS A 40 -15.01 5.88 12.29
N THR A 41 -15.44 4.83 11.59
CA THR A 41 -14.64 3.64 11.29
C THR A 41 -14.33 3.56 9.81
N GLY A 42 -13.07 3.29 9.47
CA GLY A 42 -12.67 3.07 8.08
C GLY A 42 -12.69 4.33 7.22
N PHE A 43 -11.79 4.38 6.24
CA PHE A 43 -11.92 5.20 5.05
C PHE A 43 -10.93 4.71 3.99
N SER A 44 -11.22 5.04 2.74
CA SER A 44 -10.28 4.88 1.63
C SER A 44 -9.82 6.22 1.13
N ASP A 45 -8.60 6.29 0.63
CA ASP A 45 -8.12 7.47 -0.07
C ASP A 45 -8.70 7.59 -1.49
N ILE A 46 -8.33 8.67 -2.20
CA ILE A 46 -8.86 8.97 -3.54
C ILE A 46 -8.52 7.92 -4.60
N ASN A 47 -7.51 7.06 -4.39
CA ASN A 47 -7.17 5.97 -5.31
C ASN A 47 -7.62 4.59 -4.80
N GLY A 48 -8.40 4.54 -3.72
CA GLY A 48 -9.03 3.32 -3.22
C GLY A 48 -8.19 2.50 -2.24
N VAL A 49 -7.08 3.03 -1.71
CA VAL A 49 -6.35 2.36 -0.62
C VAL A 49 -7.18 2.40 0.65
N ASP A 50 -7.50 1.24 1.23
CA ASP A 50 -8.09 1.09 2.57
C ASP A 50 -7.08 1.53 3.63
N VAL A 51 -7.19 2.80 4.05
CA VAL A 51 -6.21 3.44 4.93
C VAL A 51 -6.28 2.81 6.31
N VAL A 52 -7.44 2.86 6.97
CA VAL A 52 -7.58 2.39 8.35
C VAL A 52 -7.33 0.89 8.47
N GLY A 53 -7.79 0.07 7.51
CA GLY A 53 -7.49 -1.35 7.55
C GLY A 53 -6.00 -1.64 7.39
N SER A 54 -5.28 -0.86 6.56
CA SER A 54 -3.83 -0.98 6.42
C SER A 54 -3.08 -0.52 7.69
N GLU A 55 -3.53 0.58 8.30
CA GLU A 55 -3.01 1.06 9.57
C GLU A 55 -3.20 0.03 10.69
N LEU A 56 -4.39 -0.58 10.80
CA LEU A 56 -4.69 -1.63 11.77
C LEU A 56 -3.76 -2.83 11.62
N ARG A 57 -3.47 -3.26 10.38
CA ARG A 57 -2.57 -4.39 10.12
C ARG A 57 -1.13 -4.05 10.50
N LEU A 58 -0.67 -2.84 10.21
CA LEU A 58 0.64 -2.35 10.68
C LEU A 58 0.70 -2.28 12.20
N ALA A 59 -0.31 -1.70 12.85
CA ALA A 59 -0.39 -1.59 14.29
C ALA A 59 -0.36 -2.97 14.98
N ARG A 60 -1.10 -3.97 14.44
CA ARG A 60 -1.09 -5.34 14.94
C ARG A 60 0.28 -6.03 14.81
N ARG A 61 1.13 -5.57 13.90
CA ARG A 61 2.54 -6.01 13.78
C ARG A 61 3.51 -5.18 14.63
N GLY A 62 3.01 -4.29 15.48
CA GLY A 62 3.78 -3.41 16.35
C GLY A 62 4.05 -2.01 15.77
N GLY A 63 3.75 -1.80 14.49
CA GLY A 63 3.92 -0.53 13.79
C GLY A 63 4.72 -0.65 12.49
N GLY A 64 4.85 0.48 11.79
CA GLY A 64 5.59 0.57 10.52
C GLY A 64 5.22 1.80 9.71
N THR A 65 5.86 1.95 8.55
CA THR A 65 5.66 3.08 7.64
C THR A 65 4.76 2.67 6.48
N MET A 66 3.81 3.52 6.09
CA MET A 66 3.05 3.38 4.85
C MET A 66 2.84 4.73 4.19
N TYR A 67 2.39 4.72 2.94
CA TYR A 67 1.86 5.91 2.30
C TYR A 67 0.34 5.89 2.24
N ILE A 68 -0.23 7.09 2.29
CA ILE A 68 -1.64 7.37 1.99
C ILE A 68 -1.69 8.60 1.10
N VAL A 69 -2.80 8.81 0.39
CA VAL A 69 -3.14 10.12 -0.14
C VAL A 69 -4.11 10.80 0.82
N PHE A 70 -3.82 12.04 1.21
CA PHE A 70 -4.64 12.77 2.17
C PHE A 70 -4.64 14.28 1.87
N PRO A 71 -5.72 15.02 2.20
CA PRO A 71 -5.75 16.47 2.04
C PRO A 71 -4.62 17.16 2.79
N ASN A 72 -3.85 18.02 2.12
CA ASN A 72 -2.81 18.83 2.72
C ASN A 72 -3.34 20.23 3.12
N PRO A 73 -3.49 20.52 4.42
CA PRO A 73 -4.06 21.79 4.89
C PRO A 73 -3.20 23.02 4.55
N THR A 74 -1.89 22.86 4.33
CA THR A 74 -1.00 23.97 3.96
C THR A 74 -1.02 24.26 2.45
N HIS A 75 -1.52 23.33 1.64
CA HIS A 75 -1.65 23.45 0.18
C HIS A 75 -3.10 23.53 -0.29
N GLY A 76 -3.98 24.15 0.50
CA GLY A 76 -5.38 24.35 0.13
C GLY A 76 -6.20 23.06 0.05
N ASN A 77 -5.88 22.08 0.89
CA ASN A 77 -6.52 20.76 0.96
C ASN A 77 -6.43 19.93 -0.32
N LYS A 78 -5.37 20.12 -1.10
CA LYS A 78 -5.06 19.22 -2.22
C LYS A 78 -4.76 17.82 -1.70
N GLU A 79 -5.21 16.81 -2.43
CA GLU A 79 -4.87 15.42 -2.19
C GLU A 79 -3.41 15.18 -2.54
N GLU A 80 -2.59 14.87 -1.55
CA GLU A 80 -1.14 14.71 -1.71
C GLU A 80 -0.64 13.43 -1.04
N LEU A 81 0.48 12.91 -1.55
CA LEU A 81 1.15 11.78 -0.93
C LEU A 81 1.60 12.15 0.48
N LYS A 82 1.23 11.33 1.46
CA LYS A 82 1.66 11.46 2.83
C LYS A 82 2.31 10.16 3.28
N GLN A 83 3.52 10.26 3.79
CA GLN A 83 4.18 9.16 4.49
C GLN A 83 3.78 9.22 5.96
N ILE A 84 3.18 8.14 6.45
CA ILE A 84 2.77 8.01 7.86
C ILE A 84 3.55 6.87 8.52
N TYR A 85 3.85 7.04 9.79
CA TYR A 85 4.38 6.02 10.67
C TYR A 85 3.30 5.67 11.71
N ILE A 86 2.99 4.38 11.80
CA ILE A 86 2.02 3.81 12.74
C ILE A 86 2.77 3.12 13.87
N ARG A 87 2.28 3.26 15.09
CA ARG A 87 2.79 2.55 16.27
C ARG A 87 1.65 2.11 17.16
N SER A 88 1.64 0.83 17.52
CA SER A 88 0.73 0.33 18.56
C SER A 88 1.06 1.02 19.89
N MET A 89 0.02 1.43 20.61
CA MET A 89 0.11 2.09 21.89
C MET A 89 -0.87 1.42 22.86
N PHE A 90 -0.33 0.65 23.80
CA PHE A 90 -1.11 -0.24 24.67
C PHE A 90 -1.91 -1.28 23.86
N ASP A 91 -2.71 -2.09 24.55
CA ASP A 91 -3.52 -3.15 23.92
C ASP A 91 -4.82 -2.63 23.28
N SER A 92 -5.09 -1.31 23.37
CA SER A 92 -6.39 -0.72 22.99
C SER A 92 -6.35 0.22 21.79
N MET A 93 -5.18 0.76 21.42
CA MET A 93 -5.11 1.77 20.36
C MET A 93 -3.77 1.78 19.61
N TYR A 94 -3.73 2.55 18.54
CA TYR A 94 -2.51 2.91 17.84
C TYR A 94 -2.47 4.41 17.56
N LEU A 95 -1.24 4.92 17.47
CA LEU A 95 -0.97 6.29 17.04
C LEU A 95 -0.38 6.29 15.65
N GLY A 96 -0.65 7.36 14.92
CA GLY A 96 0.02 7.66 13.67
C GLY A 96 0.50 9.10 13.61
N SER A 97 1.57 9.34 12.87
CA SER A 97 2.00 10.68 12.49
C SER A 97 2.69 10.62 11.14
N GLY A 98 2.80 11.74 10.43
CA GLY A 98 3.39 11.71 9.10
C GLY A 98 3.72 13.08 8.53
N ILE A 99 4.36 13.05 7.37
CA ILE A 99 4.79 14.19 6.60
C ILE A 99 4.28 14.07 5.16
N TYR A 100 3.99 15.21 4.52
CA TYR A 100 3.64 15.24 3.11
C TYR A 100 4.90 15.15 2.25
N LEU A 101 4.83 14.33 1.20
CA LEU A 101 5.87 14.17 0.18
C LEU A 101 5.38 14.85 -1.11
N SER A 102 5.12 16.16 -1.04
CA SER A 102 4.43 16.91 -2.11
C SER A 102 5.21 16.97 -3.44
N ASN A 103 6.49 16.59 -3.46
CA ASN A 103 7.30 16.45 -4.67
C ASN A 103 7.04 15.14 -5.43
N ILE A 104 6.28 14.21 -4.85
CA ILE A 104 5.90 12.95 -5.47
C ILE A 104 4.41 13.03 -5.86
N SER A 105 4.14 12.97 -7.16
CA SER A 105 2.76 12.88 -7.64
C SER A 105 2.10 11.59 -7.15
N ALA A 106 0.90 11.69 -6.58
CA ALA A 106 0.06 10.55 -6.21
C ALA A 106 -1.31 10.60 -6.89
N SER A 107 -1.37 11.28 -8.04
CA SER A 107 -2.54 11.30 -8.90
C SER A 107 -2.46 10.14 -9.90
N PHE A 108 -3.47 9.26 -9.85
CA PHE A 108 -3.63 8.17 -10.80
C PHE A 108 -4.91 8.40 -11.60
N ASP A 109 -4.83 8.15 -12.91
CA ASP A 109 -5.99 8.24 -13.77
C ASP A 109 -6.99 7.11 -13.42
N LYS A 110 -8.28 7.46 -13.26
CA LYS A 110 -9.29 6.50 -12.78
C LYS A 110 -9.51 5.35 -13.76
N ASP A 111 -9.41 5.60 -15.07
CA ASP A 111 -9.55 4.55 -16.05
C ASP A 111 -8.35 3.61 -15.99
N GLN A 112 -7.13 4.14 -15.79
CA GLN A 112 -5.95 3.31 -15.54
C GLN A 112 -6.05 2.47 -14.26
N VAL A 113 -6.65 3.00 -13.20
CA VAL A 113 -6.91 2.25 -11.96
C VAL A 113 -7.93 1.12 -12.21
N ASN A 114 -9.01 1.40 -12.94
CA ASN A 114 -10.02 0.38 -13.28
C ASN A 114 -9.42 -0.72 -14.18
N GLU A 115 -8.63 -0.35 -15.17
CA GLU A 115 -7.91 -1.30 -16.02
C GLU A 115 -6.90 -2.14 -15.24
N LEU A 116 -6.21 -1.56 -14.25
CA LEU A 116 -5.31 -2.30 -13.37
C LEU A 116 -6.06 -3.41 -12.62
N VAL A 117 -7.23 -3.09 -12.06
CA VAL A 117 -8.07 -4.08 -11.37
C VAL A 117 -8.51 -5.18 -12.34
N ALA A 118 -8.96 -4.82 -13.54
CA ALA A 118 -9.35 -5.78 -14.57
C ALA A 118 -8.19 -6.71 -14.95
N TYR A 119 -6.98 -6.16 -15.11
CA TYR A 119 -5.78 -6.90 -15.46
C TYR A 119 -5.36 -7.91 -14.38
N VAL A 120 -5.43 -7.52 -13.10
CA VAL A 120 -5.14 -8.44 -11.99
C VAL A 120 -6.21 -9.54 -11.89
N ASN A 121 -7.49 -9.20 -12.14
CA ASN A 121 -8.57 -10.17 -12.16
C ASN A 121 -8.43 -11.18 -13.32
N GLU A 122 -7.98 -10.74 -14.50
CA GLU A 122 -7.63 -11.62 -15.62
C GLU A 122 -6.53 -12.62 -15.21
N ALA A 123 -5.44 -12.14 -14.58
CA ALA A 123 -4.36 -12.99 -14.08
C ALA A 123 -4.84 -13.96 -12.99
N LEU A 124 -5.70 -13.51 -12.09
CA LEU A 124 -6.30 -14.35 -11.05
C LEU A 124 -7.16 -15.47 -11.65
N GLN A 125 -7.99 -15.16 -12.65
CA GLN A 125 -8.78 -16.18 -13.35
C GLN A 125 -7.87 -17.18 -14.08
N PHE A 126 -6.83 -16.68 -14.76
CA PHE A 126 -5.84 -17.55 -15.40
C PHE A 126 -5.17 -18.50 -14.40
N ALA A 127 -4.81 -17.99 -13.21
CA ALA A 127 -4.23 -18.78 -12.12
C ALA A 127 -5.16 -19.87 -11.60
N LYS A 128 -6.45 -19.54 -11.41
CA LYS A 128 -7.46 -20.50 -10.95
C LYS A 128 -7.74 -21.59 -11.97
N GLN A 129 -7.68 -21.28 -13.26
CA GLN A 129 -7.96 -22.24 -14.34
C GLN A 129 -6.77 -23.15 -14.68
N ASN A 130 -5.55 -22.62 -14.63
CA ASN A 130 -4.36 -23.31 -15.14
C ASN A 130 -3.45 -23.85 -14.02
N GLY A 131 -3.68 -23.45 -12.77
CA GLY A 131 -2.89 -23.85 -11.63
C GLY A 131 -1.55 -23.10 -11.51
N LYS A 132 -0.99 -23.12 -10.30
CA LYS A 132 0.17 -22.32 -9.91
C LYS A 132 1.36 -22.46 -10.85
N GLN A 133 1.79 -23.68 -11.17
CA GLN A 133 3.00 -23.88 -11.98
C GLN A 133 2.88 -23.22 -13.36
N LYS A 134 1.81 -23.53 -14.10
CA LYS A 134 1.61 -22.98 -15.44
C LYS A 134 1.49 -21.46 -15.42
N SER A 135 0.84 -20.91 -14.40
CA SER A 135 0.69 -19.46 -14.26
C SER A 135 1.99 -18.76 -13.95
N LEU A 136 2.83 -19.32 -13.07
CA LEU A 136 4.14 -18.73 -12.78
C LEU A 136 5.10 -18.79 -13.98
N GLU A 137 5.03 -19.82 -14.82
CA GLU A 137 5.76 -19.86 -16.10
C GLU A 137 5.34 -18.69 -17.00
N VAL A 138 4.03 -18.47 -17.15
CA VAL A 138 3.46 -17.42 -18.00
C VAL A 138 3.74 -16.01 -17.45
N PHE A 139 3.60 -15.81 -16.14
CA PHE A 139 3.81 -14.50 -15.50
C PHE A 139 5.30 -14.09 -15.46
N ASN A 140 6.22 -15.06 -15.55
CA ASN A 140 7.65 -14.79 -15.60
C ASN A 140 8.22 -14.67 -17.01
N ASP A 141 7.39 -14.74 -18.06
CA ASP A 141 7.81 -14.39 -19.41
C ASP A 141 7.73 -12.86 -19.63
N PRO A 142 8.86 -12.12 -19.68
CA PRO A 142 8.84 -10.68 -19.87
C PRO A 142 8.38 -10.23 -21.26
N LYS A 143 8.17 -11.18 -22.19
CA LYS A 143 7.61 -10.94 -23.53
C LYS A 143 6.17 -11.46 -23.66
N GLY A 144 5.62 -12.03 -22.59
CA GLY A 144 4.29 -12.61 -22.57
C GLY A 144 3.18 -11.58 -22.35
N ASN A 145 1.93 -12.00 -22.53
CA ASN A 145 0.75 -11.12 -22.39
C ASN A 145 0.59 -10.53 -20.97
N PHE A 146 1.18 -11.16 -19.97
CA PHE A 146 1.18 -10.71 -18.58
C PHE A 146 2.39 -9.82 -18.21
N ALA A 147 3.15 -9.35 -19.20
CA ALA A 147 4.23 -8.37 -19.08
C ALA A 147 4.25 -7.44 -20.33
N ARG A 148 3.38 -6.42 -20.34
CA ARG A 148 3.22 -5.50 -21.48
C ARG A 148 3.03 -4.06 -21.02
N ASP A 149 3.53 -3.10 -21.81
CA ASP A 149 3.34 -1.66 -21.62
C ASP A 149 3.72 -1.16 -20.20
N GLY A 150 4.79 -1.72 -19.63
CA GLY A 150 5.25 -1.40 -18.27
C GLY A 150 4.43 -2.04 -17.15
N ARG A 151 3.29 -2.70 -17.45
CA ARG A 151 2.51 -3.50 -16.52
C ARG A 151 3.00 -4.94 -16.51
N TYR A 152 3.05 -5.54 -15.33
CA TYR A 152 3.47 -6.94 -15.18
C TYR A 152 2.81 -7.57 -13.95
N ILE A 153 2.57 -8.87 -14.02
CA ILE A 153 2.16 -9.65 -12.86
C ILE A 153 3.38 -9.99 -12.00
N PHE A 154 3.32 -9.58 -10.73
CA PHE A 154 4.20 -10.10 -9.70
C PHE A 154 3.42 -11.06 -8.80
N ALA A 155 4.13 -11.98 -8.15
CA ALA A 155 3.53 -12.93 -7.21
C ALA A 155 4.50 -13.29 -6.08
N TYR A 156 3.95 -13.52 -4.90
CA TYR A 156 4.69 -13.98 -3.72
C TYR A 156 3.88 -15.05 -2.98
N ASP A 157 4.56 -15.94 -2.28
CA ASP A 157 3.91 -16.71 -1.23
C ASP A 157 3.75 -15.87 0.06
N TYR A 158 3.01 -16.40 1.03
CA TYR A 158 2.75 -15.69 2.29
C TYR A 158 3.94 -15.64 3.26
N ASP A 159 5.05 -16.30 2.93
CA ASP A 159 6.33 -16.16 3.62
C ASP A 159 7.24 -15.12 2.95
N GLY A 160 6.74 -14.46 1.90
CA GLY A 160 7.44 -13.41 1.16
C GLY A 160 8.47 -13.92 0.16
N ARG A 161 8.44 -15.21 -0.22
CA ARG A 161 9.24 -15.74 -1.32
C ARG A 161 8.70 -15.21 -2.63
N THR A 162 9.58 -14.72 -3.49
CA THR A 162 9.20 -14.22 -4.82
C THR A 162 8.89 -15.39 -5.75
N LEU A 163 7.67 -15.42 -6.30
CA LEU A 163 7.20 -16.44 -7.22
C LEU A 163 7.17 -15.94 -8.66
N ALA A 164 6.78 -14.69 -8.89
CA ALA A 164 6.85 -14.05 -10.19
C ALA A 164 7.35 -12.60 -10.09
N LEU A 165 8.30 -12.25 -10.96
CA LEU A 165 8.84 -10.91 -11.11
C LEU A 165 9.61 -10.77 -12.44
N PRO A 166 8.90 -10.62 -13.58
CA PRO A 166 9.45 -10.88 -14.91
C PRO A 166 10.63 -9.98 -15.31
N TYR A 167 10.69 -8.74 -14.80
CA TYR A 167 11.79 -7.83 -15.09
C TYR A 167 12.99 -7.95 -14.13
N GLN A 168 12.91 -8.81 -13.11
CA GLN A 168 13.98 -9.04 -12.14
C GLN A 168 14.08 -10.53 -11.80
N LEU A 169 14.20 -11.38 -12.83
CA LEU A 169 14.19 -12.85 -12.71
C LEU A 169 15.17 -13.42 -11.67
N LYS A 170 16.29 -12.73 -11.41
CA LYS A 170 17.27 -13.12 -10.37
C LYS A 170 16.70 -13.15 -8.95
N LEU A 171 15.56 -12.51 -8.70
CA LEU A 171 14.90 -12.48 -7.39
C LEU A 171 13.93 -13.66 -7.20
N ILE A 172 13.57 -14.39 -8.25
CA ILE A 172 12.66 -15.54 -8.14
C ILE A 172 13.27 -16.58 -7.19
N GLY A 173 12.46 -17.05 -6.25
CA GLY A 173 12.88 -18.00 -5.22
C GLY A 173 13.62 -17.40 -4.03
N THR A 174 13.91 -16.09 -4.04
CA THR A 174 14.47 -15.39 -2.88
C THR A 174 13.35 -14.90 -1.95
N SER A 175 13.61 -14.84 -0.65
CA SER A 175 12.71 -14.17 0.29
C SER A 175 12.95 -12.66 0.22
N ARG A 176 11.86 -11.91 0.14
CA ARG A 176 11.83 -10.44 0.17
C ARG A 176 10.92 -9.92 1.27
N ILE A 177 10.62 -10.74 2.27
CA ILE A 177 9.70 -10.36 3.35
C ILE A 177 10.16 -9.12 4.12
N ASP A 178 11.47 -8.88 4.20
CA ASP A 178 12.09 -7.74 4.89
C ASP A 178 12.42 -6.55 3.99
N ILE A 179 12.12 -6.64 2.68
CA ILE A 179 12.47 -5.55 1.78
C ILE A 179 11.65 -4.29 2.11
N LYS A 180 12.33 -3.15 2.04
CA LYS A 180 11.73 -1.84 2.21
C LYS A 180 12.03 -0.97 1.01
N ASP A 181 11.12 -0.06 0.71
CA ASP A 181 11.41 1.04 -0.20
C ASP A 181 12.32 2.09 0.47
N PRO A 182 12.81 3.12 -0.26
CA PRO A 182 13.72 4.12 0.30
C PRO A 182 13.19 4.89 1.52
N ASN A 183 11.87 4.91 1.74
CA ASN A 183 11.26 5.61 2.88
C ASN A 183 10.81 4.64 3.99
N GLY A 184 11.17 3.36 3.90
CA GLY A 184 10.96 2.37 4.95
C GLY A 184 9.65 1.58 4.86
N VAL A 185 8.87 1.74 3.78
CA VAL A 185 7.62 0.99 3.56
C VAL A 185 7.95 -0.47 3.24
N ASP A 186 7.49 -1.40 4.09
CA ASP A 186 7.69 -2.85 3.96
C ASP A 186 6.67 -3.49 3.00
N PHE A 187 6.73 -3.07 1.74
CA PHE A 187 5.67 -3.29 0.75
C PHE A 187 5.32 -4.76 0.47
N VAL A 188 6.24 -5.72 0.64
CA VAL A 188 5.91 -7.15 0.51
C VAL A 188 5.00 -7.60 1.67
N ARG A 189 5.30 -7.19 2.91
CA ARG A 189 4.42 -7.48 4.06
C ARG A 189 3.08 -6.79 3.93
N GLN A 190 3.06 -5.53 3.48
CA GLN A 190 1.81 -4.81 3.26
C GLN A 190 0.97 -5.45 2.14
N GLY A 191 1.60 -5.91 1.06
CA GLY A 191 0.94 -6.69 0.01
C GLY A 191 0.34 -8.00 0.55
N ILE A 192 1.06 -8.73 1.40
CA ILE A 192 0.54 -9.92 2.12
C ILE A 192 -0.66 -9.56 2.99
N ASP A 193 -0.54 -8.50 3.79
CA ASP A 193 -1.58 -8.00 4.69
C ASP A 193 -2.88 -7.68 3.92
N VAL A 194 -2.77 -7.03 2.75
CA VAL A 194 -3.90 -6.73 1.87
C VAL A 194 -4.45 -8.00 1.20
N ALA A 195 -3.59 -8.87 0.67
CA ALA A 195 -4.03 -10.09 0.01
C ALA A 195 -4.77 -11.04 0.97
N ARG A 196 -4.38 -11.11 2.25
CA ARG A 196 -5.09 -11.91 3.27
C ARG A 196 -6.54 -11.44 3.50
N MET A 197 -6.87 -10.21 3.14
CA MET A 197 -8.24 -9.69 3.17
C MET A 197 -9.02 -9.98 1.87
N GLY A 198 -8.42 -10.70 0.94
CA GLY A 198 -8.99 -11.04 -0.37
C GLY A 198 -8.32 -10.27 -1.50
N ASN A 199 -8.42 -8.95 -1.48
CA ASN A 199 -7.78 -8.07 -2.47
C ASN A 199 -7.75 -6.62 -1.98
N GLY A 200 -6.97 -5.78 -2.67
CA GLY A 200 -6.98 -4.35 -2.42
C GLY A 200 -5.73 -3.64 -2.92
N PHE A 201 -5.67 -2.36 -2.62
CA PHE A 201 -4.59 -1.47 -3.06
C PHE A 201 -3.57 -1.19 -1.97
N HIS A 202 -2.33 -0.92 -2.37
CA HIS A 202 -1.31 -0.29 -1.53
C HIS A 202 -0.26 0.43 -2.39
N TYR A 203 0.45 1.38 -1.78
CA TYR A 203 1.53 2.12 -2.44
C TYR A 203 2.90 1.71 -1.95
N TYR A 204 3.88 1.85 -2.83
CA TYR A 204 5.31 1.78 -2.49
C TYR A 204 6.14 2.41 -3.60
N ILE A 205 7.39 2.80 -3.31
CA ILE A 205 8.33 3.21 -4.36
C ILE A 205 9.00 1.97 -4.95
N TYR A 206 8.99 1.85 -6.28
CA TYR A 206 9.59 0.71 -6.98
C TYR A 206 10.19 1.08 -8.33
N PRO A 207 11.23 0.37 -8.81
CA PRO A 207 11.77 0.53 -10.17
C PRO A 207 10.73 0.29 -11.28
N ASP A 208 10.55 1.27 -12.16
CA ASP A 208 9.68 1.18 -13.32
C ASP A 208 10.45 0.65 -14.56
N PRO A 209 10.13 -0.57 -15.05
CA PRO A 209 10.80 -1.16 -16.21
C PRO A 209 10.57 -0.38 -17.51
N SER A 210 9.48 0.40 -17.63
CA SER A 210 9.23 1.27 -18.78
C SER A 210 10.04 2.57 -18.77
N LYS A 211 10.68 2.88 -17.63
CA LYS A 211 11.51 4.07 -17.40
C LYS A 211 12.93 3.68 -17.01
N ASN A 212 13.50 2.67 -17.66
CA ASN A 212 14.87 2.20 -17.41
C ASN A 212 15.14 1.87 -15.92
N MET A 213 14.15 1.29 -15.24
CA MET A 213 14.22 0.93 -13.82
C MET A 213 14.36 2.14 -12.87
N THR A 214 13.95 3.34 -13.31
CA THR A 214 13.88 4.51 -12.44
C THR A 214 12.81 4.31 -11.38
N ALA A 215 13.13 4.60 -10.12
CA ALA A 215 12.20 4.45 -9.01
C ALA A 215 11.08 5.50 -9.08
N ALA A 216 9.84 5.07 -8.93
CA ALA A 216 8.67 5.94 -8.88
C ALA A 216 7.64 5.40 -7.88
N LEU A 217 6.71 6.26 -7.44
CA LEU A 217 5.56 5.81 -6.66
C LEU A 217 4.72 4.85 -7.51
N LYS A 218 4.46 3.67 -6.97
CA LYS A 218 3.62 2.64 -7.60
C LYS A 218 2.38 2.42 -6.76
N LEU A 219 1.21 2.51 -7.39
CA LEU A 219 -0.05 2.01 -6.85
C LEU A 219 -0.24 0.59 -7.35
N SER A 220 -0.28 -0.38 -6.44
CA SER A 220 -0.51 -1.79 -6.80
C SER A 220 -1.85 -2.28 -6.29
N TYR A 221 -2.49 -3.14 -7.08
CA TYR A 221 -3.64 -3.93 -6.68
C TYR A 221 -3.20 -5.39 -6.56
N VAL A 222 -3.48 -6.02 -5.42
CA VAL A 222 -3.14 -7.41 -5.14
C VAL A 222 -4.41 -8.22 -4.92
N ALA A 223 -4.35 -9.50 -5.23
CA ALA A 223 -5.45 -10.44 -5.02
C ALA A 223 -4.93 -11.79 -4.52
N ASN A 224 -5.64 -12.33 -3.54
CA ASN A 224 -5.46 -13.68 -3.05
C ASN A 224 -5.75 -14.70 -4.14
N VAL A 225 -4.85 -15.66 -4.34
CA VAL A 225 -5.11 -16.80 -5.23
C VAL A 225 -5.70 -17.95 -4.42
N ASP A 226 -5.01 -18.36 -3.35
CA ASP A 226 -5.37 -19.43 -2.43
C ASP A 226 -4.62 -19.27 -1.09
N ASP A 227 -4.64 -20.26 -0.20
CA ASP A 227 -3.99 -20.23 1.11
C ASP A 227 -2.46 -20.13 1.10
N LYS A 228 -1.81 -20.21 -0.07
CA LYS A 228 -0.35 -20.28 -0.21
C LYS A 228 0.27 -19.06 -0.88
N TRP A 229 -0.46 -18.34 -1.73
CA TRP A 229 0.13 -17.26 -2.50
C TRP A 229 -0.88 -16.23 -3.01
N PHE A 230 -0.35 -15.06 -3.36
CA PHE A 230 -1.08 -13.97 -3.97
C PHE A 230 -0.34 -13.45 -5.20
N LEU A 231 -1.06 -12.73 -6.04
CA LEU A 231 -0.52 -12.03 -7.19
C LEU A 231 -0.98 -10.58 -7.22
N GLY A 232 -0.33 -9.77 -8.03
CA GLY A 232 -0.74 -8.39 -8.24
C GLY A 232 -0.04 -7.75 -9.42
N SER A 233 -0.45 -6.53 -9.72
CA SER A 233 0.18 -5.64 -10.68
C SER A 233 0.11 -4.22 -10.13
N GLY A 234 0.73 -3.27 -10.82
CA GLY A 234 0.56 -1.87 -10.47
C GLY A 234 0.86 -0.92 -11.60
N ILE A 235 0.48 0.32 -11.39
CA ILE A 235 0.74 1.46 -12.25
C ILE A 235 1.63 2.46 -11.50
N TYR A 236 2.50 3.14 -12.24
CA TYR A 236 3.40 4.14 -11.68
C TYR A 236 2.81 5.53 -11.83
N ALA A 237 2.99 6.37 -10.82
CA ALA A 237 2.62 7.78 -10.91
C ALA A 237 3.43 8.45 -12.01
N LYS A 238 2.79 9.34 -12.76
CA LYS A 238 3.50 10.18 -13.74
C LYS A 238 4.40 11.15 -12.97
N GLY A 239 5.65 11.24 -13.41
CA GLY A 239 6.59 12.27 -12.96
C GLY A 239 6.22 13.65 -13.50
#